data_AF-A0A3A5W7V7-F1
#
_entry.id   AF-A0A3A5W7V7-F1
#
_cell.length_a   1.000
_cell.length_b   1.000
_cell.length_c   1.000
_cell.angle_alpha   90.00
_cell.angle_beta   90.00
_cell.angle_gamma   90.00
#
_symmetry.space_group_name_H-M   'P 1'
#
loop_
_entity.id
_entity.type
_entity.pdbx_description
1 polymer ?
#
loop_
_entity_poly.entity_id
_entity_poly.type
_entity_poly.pdbx_seq_one_letter_code
_entity_poly.pdbx_strand_id
1 'polypeptide(L)'
;MTLLRRNMATLVYVLHVAVFAYGALGWMLPMPGPAIHLVFLLAVRYHWHVTGGCVLTEWEKHFLGMPAEEERHFTRNLLRSIGLQHIDDQGAYKALTAGLGALAAMDTVFIASALIDALN
;
A
#
# COMPACT_ATOMS: atom_id res chain seq x y z
N MET A 1 -26.46 10.67 1.30
CA MET A 1 -25.61 9.52 1.68
C MET A 1 -26.07 9.00 3.04
N THR A 2 -26.34 7.70 3.20
CA THR A 2 -26.80 7.14 4.48
C THR A 2 -25.65 7.07 5.50
N LEU A 3 -25.97 7.14 6.80
CA LEU A 3 -24.99 7.07 7.89
C LEU A 3 -24.15 5.78 7.82
N LEU A 4 -24.79 4.66 7.47
CA LEU A 4 -24.14 3.36 7.26
C LEU A 4 -23.08 3.40 6.15
N ARG A 5 -23.41 3.98 4.98
CA ARG A 5 -22.49 4.08 3.86
C ARG A 5 -21.26 4.93 4.19
N ARG A 6 -21.46 6.05 4.90
CA ARG A 6 -20.37 6.91 5.35
C ARG A 6 -19.45 6.19 6.34
N ASN A 7 -20.01 5.43 7.28
CA ASN A 7 -19.23 4.64 8.23
C ASN A 7 -18.42 3.54 7.52
N MET A 8 -18.99 2.88 6.51
CA MET A 8 -18.27 1.89 5.70
C MET A 8 -17.14 2.49 4.88
N ALA A 9 -17.36 3.62 4.22
CA ALA A 9 -16.30 4.33 3.52
C ALA A 9 -15.15 4.73 4.46
N THR A 10 -15.49 5.16 5.68
CA THR A 10 -14.49 5.50 6.71
C THR A 10 -13.71 4.26 7.15
N LEU A 11 -14.40 3.13 7.37
CA LEU A 11 -13.77 1.87 7.75
C LEU A 11 -12.79 1.37 6.66
N VAL A 12 -13.20 1.42 5.39
CA VAL A 12 -12.31 1.04 4.28
C VAL A 12 -11.11 1.99 4.20
N TYR A 13 -11.31 3.29 4.37
CA TYR A 13 -10.21 4.26 4.40
C TYR A 13 -9.21 3.97 5.53
N VAL A 14 -9.70 3.69 6.75
CA VAL A 14 -8.84 3.30 7.88
C VAL A 14 -8.09 2.01 7.58
N LEU A 15 -8.75 1.01 7.00
CA LEU A 15 -8.11 -0.22 6.55
C LEU A 15 -7.01 0.08 5.51
N HIS A 16 -7.26 1.00 4.59
CA HIS A 16 -6.29 1.41 3.57
C HIS A 16 -5.04 2.04 4.19
N VAL A 17 -5.23 2.93 5.17
CA VAL A 17 -4.13 3.51 5.95
C VAL A 17 -3.37 2.43 6.72
N ALA A 18 -4.06 1.47 7.33
CA ALA A 18 -3.42 0.37 8.06
C ALA A 18 -2.59 -0.53 7.13
N VAL A 19 -3.12 -0.88 5.95
CA VAL A 19 -2.42 -1.67 4.92
C VAL A 19 -1.20 -0.90 4.39
N PHE A 20 -1.34 0.41 4.18
CA PHE A 20 -0.22 1.27 3.77
C PHE A 20 0.86 1.34 4.86
N ALA A 21 0.46 1.52 6.12
CA ALA A 21 1.38 1.56 7.26
C ALA A 21 2.13 0.23 7.43
N TYR A 22 1.43 -0.90 7.29
CA TYR A 22 2.05 -2.22 7.26
C TYR A 22 3.05 -2.34 6.12
N GLY A 23 2.68 -1.92 4.90
CA GLY A 23 3.61 -1.92 3.77
C GLY A 23 4.84 -1.03 3.98
N ALA A 24 4.73 0.06 4.73
CA ALA A 24 5.86 0.97 4.99
C ALA A 24 6.77 0.52 6.15
N LEU A 25 6.22 -0.19 7.13
CA LEU A 25 6.88 -0.49 8.42
C LEU A 25 7.02 -1.99 8.71
N GLY A 26 6.46 -2.88 7.90
CA GLY A 26 6.42 -4.32 8.17
C GLY A 26 7.80 -4.98 8.20
N TRP A 27 8.81 -4.38 7.56
CA TRP A 27 10.21 -4.79 7.62
C TRP A 27 10.83 -4.67 9.02
N MET A 28 10.24 -3.86 9.92
CA MET A 28 10.71 -3.69 11.30
C MET A 28 10.31 -4.84 12.23
N LEU A 29 9.47 -5.77 11.76
CA LEU A 29 9.05 -6.92 12.55
C LEU A 29 10.19 -7.92 12.70
N PRO A 30 10.31 -8.62 13.84
CA PRO A 30 11.30 -9.69 13.99
C PRO A 30 10.97 -10.86 13.05
N MET A 31 11.97 -11.68 12.73
CA MET A 31 11.75 -12.89 11.92
C MET A 31 10.64 -13.77 12.52
N PRO A 32 9.71 -14.29 11.70
CA PRO A 32 9.70 -14.34 10.24
C PRO A 32 9.04 -13.12 9.54
N GLY A 33 8.85 -12.00 10.25
CA GLY A 33 8.19 -10.78 9.78
C GLY A 33 8.63 -10.28 8.39
N PRO A 34 9.93 -10.05 8.12
CA PRO A 34 10.40 -9.59 6.82
C PRO A 34 10.06 -10.53 5.66
N ALA A 35 10.00 -11.85 5.91
CA ALA A 35 9.59 -12.81 4.88
C ALA A 35 8.10 -12.69 4.54
N ILE A 36 7.25 -12.54 5.55
CA ILE A 36 5.80 -12.32 5.37
C ILE A 36 5.56 -10.96 4.69
N HIS A 37 6.30 -9.94 5.11
CA HIS A 37 6.25 -8.61 4.54
C HIS A 37 6.65 -8.59 3.06
N LEU A 38 7.74 -9.28 2.68
CA LEU A 38 8.17 -9.42 1.30
C LEU A 38 7.08 -10.04 0.41
N VAL A 39 6.47 -11.14 0.86
CA VAL A 39 5.35 -11.79 0.13
C VAL A 39 4.19 -10.81 -0.06
N PHE A 40 3.85 -10.05 1.00
CA PHE A 40 2.83 -9.01 0.92
C PHE A 40 3.18 -7.92 -0.10
N LEU A 41 4.40 -7.36 -0.08
CA LEU A 41 4.82 -6.32 -1.03
C LEU A 41 4.75 -6.81 -2.49
N LEU A 42 5.17 -8.05 -2.74
CA LEU A 42 5.09 -8.68 -4.05
C LEU A 42 3.62 -8.86 -4.49
N ALA A 43 2.75 -9.30 -3.59
CA ALA A 43 1.32 -9.44 -3.87
C ALA A 43 0.66 -8.09 -4.17
N VAL A 44 0.98 -7.03 -3.42
CA VAL A 44 0.51 -5.67 -3.68
C VAL A 44 0.97 -5.17 -5.05
N ARG A 45 2.27 -5.36 -5.36
CA ARG A 45 2.82 -4.98 -6.67
C ARG A 45 2.14 -5.72 -7.82
N TYR A 46 1.96 -7.04 -7.67
CA TYR A 46 1.29 -7.86 -8.66
C TYR A 46 -0.17 -7.45 -8.86
N HIS A 47 -0.91 -7.28 -7.75
CA HIS A 47 -2.30 -6.83 -7.79
C HIS A 47 -2.42 -5.52 -8.57
N TRP A 48 -1.60 -4.53 -8.23
CA TRP A 48 -1.63 -3.24 -8.90
C TRP A 48 -1.29 -3.35 -10.39
N HIS A 49 -0.31 -4.19 -10.75
CA HIS A 49 0.06 -4.41 -12.15
C HIS A 49 -1.10 -5.00 -12.97
N VAL A 50 -1.89 -5.90 -12.37
CA VAL A 50 -3.02 -6.56 -13.03
C VAL A 50 -4.26 -5.67 -13.09
N THR A 51 -4.59 -4.96 -12.00
CA THR A 51 -5.86 -4.21 -11.88
C THR A 51 -5.73 -2.73 -12.23
N GLY A 52 -4.51 -2.20 -12.29
CA GLY A 52 -4.26 -0.77 -12.49
C GLY A 52 -4.60 0.11 -11.28
N GLY A 53 -4.95 -0.48 -10.13
CA GLY A 53 -5.38 0.26 -8.95
C GLY A 53 -5.38 -0.56 -7.66
N CYS A 54 -5.98 0.01 -6.61
CA CYS A 54 -6.14 -0.65 -5.32
C CYS A 54 -7.60 -1.00 -5.09
N VAL A 55 -7.87 -2.26 -4.75
CA VAL A 55 -9.21 -2.76 -4.41
C VAL A 55 -9.89 -1.93 -3.30
N LEU A 56 -9.12 -1.43 -2.33
CA LEU A 56 -9.66 -0.61 -1.23
C LEU A 56 -10.13 0.76 -1.72
N THR A 57 -9.44 1.35 -2.69
CA THR A 57 -9.89 2.58 -3.34
C THR A 57 -11.25 2.37 -4.03
N GLU A 58 -11.40 1.26 -4.75
CA GLU A 58 -12.64 0.95 -5.46
C GLU A 58 -13.81 0.69 -4.49
N TRP A 59 -13.53 0.05 -3.36
CA TRP A 59 -14.52 -0.10 -2.29
C TRP A 59 -14.89 1.24 -1.65
N GLU A 60 -13.93 2.13 -1.39
CA GLU A 60 -14.20 3.50 -0.91
C GLU A 60 -15.12 4.25 -1.87
N LYS A 61 -14.81 4.24 -3.18
CA LYS A 61 -15.66 4.86 -4.22
C LYS A 61 -17.07 4.29 -4.20
N HIS A 62 -17.19 2.96 -4.15
CA HIS A 62 -18.47 2.26 -4.10
C HIS A 62 -19.32 2.71 -2.89
N PHE A 63 -18.75 2.72 -1.68
CA PHE A 63 -19.47 3.14 -0.48
C PHE A 63 -19.82 4.63 -0.49
N LEU A 64 -18.97 5.46 -1.10
CA LEU A 64 -19.23 6.89 -1.27
C LEU A 64 -20.20 7.19 -2.42
N GLY A 65 -20.61 6.20 -3.21
CA GLY A 65 -21.47 6.41 -4.38
C GLY A 65 -20.83 7.33 -5.42
N MET A 66 -19.49 7.35 -5.48
CA MET A 66 -18.76 8.06 -6.52
C MET A 66 -18.93 7.30 -7.85
N PRO A 67 -19.12 8.00 -8.98
CA PRO A 67 -19.11 7.35 -10.28
C PRO A 67 -17.76 6.67 -10.51
N ALA A 68 -17.77 5.54 -11.22
CA ALA A 68 -16.56 4.74 -11.48
C ALA A 68 -15.46 5.54 -12.22
N GLU A 69 -15.88 6.54 -13.01
CA GLU A 69 -15.01 7.46 -13.75
C GLU A 69 -14.33 8.52 -12.86
N GLU A 70 -14.76 8.69 -11.60
CA GLU A 70 -14.14 9.66 -10.69
C GLU A 70 -12.79 9.14 -10.19
N GLU A 71 -11.71 9.82 -10.61
CA GLU A 71 -10.35 9.46 -10.24
C GLU A 71 -10.07 9.69 -8.75
N ARG A 72 -10.01 8.61 -8.00
CA ARG A 72 -9.52 8.59 -6.62
C ARG A 72 -8.24 7.77 -6.60
N HIS A 73 -7.15 8.36 -6.15
CA HIS A 73 -5.86 7.69 -5.96
C HIS A 73 -5.40 7.90 -4.52
N PHE A 74 -5.49 6.86 -3.69
CA PHE A 74 -5.11 6.92 -2.28
C PHE A 74 -3.66 7.40 -2.12
N THR A 75 -2.72 6.79 -2.84
CA THR A 75 -1.30 7.15 -2.79
C THR A 75 -1.06 8.60 -3.20
N ARG A 76 -1.68 9.08 -4.28
CA ARG A 76 -1.58 10.50 -4.69
C ARG A 76 -2.07 11.42 -3.58
N ASN A 77 -3.25 11.14 -3.04
CA ASN A 77 -3.86 11.96 -1.99
C ASN A 77 -3.02 11.96 -0.72
N LEU A 78 -2.44 10.82 -0.35
CA LEU A 78 -1.54 10.69 0.79
C LEU A 78 -0.22 11.45 0.56
N LEU A 79 0.38 11.33 -0.63
CA LEU A 79 1.61 12.05 -0.97
C LEU A 79 1.37 13.58 -0.98
N ARG A 80 0.21 14.03 -1.47
CA ARG A 80 -0.20 15.44 -1.40
C ARG A 80 -0.39 15.92 0.03
N SER A 81 -0.99 15.10 0.91
CA SER A 81 -1.23 15.49 2.31
C SER A 81 0.05 15.63 3.12
N ILE A 82 1.13 14.92 2.76
CA ILE A 82 2.45 15.04 3.38
C ILE A 82 3.36 16.10 2.71
N GLY A 83 2.84 16.89 1.77
CA GLY A 83 3.54 18.06 1.20
C GLY A 83 3.92 17.96 -0.27
N LEU A 84 3.69 16.83 -0.95
CA LEU A 84 3.96 16.69 -2.40
C LEU A 84 2.76 17.15 -3.24
N GLN A 85 2.36 18.42 -3.09
CA GLN A 85 1.11 18.97 -3.64
C GLN A 85 0.99 18.83 -5.17
N HIS A 86 2.12 18.84 -5.89
CA HIS A 86 2.15 18.82 -7.36
C HIS A 86 2.28 17.41 -7.97
N ILE A 87 2.22 16.35 -7.17
CA ILE A 87 2.33 14.99 -7.70
C ILE A 87 1.08 14.61 -8.51
N ASP A 88 1.30 14.12 -9.72
CA ASP A 88 0.29 13.53 -10.61
C ASP A 88 0.20 12.01 -10.39
N ASP A 89 -0.71 11.33 -11.07
CA ASP A 89 -0.93 9.88 -10.87
C ASP A 89 0.26 9.05 -11.33
N GLN A 90 0.92 9.48 -12.42
CA GLN A 90 2.12 8.82 -12.91
C GLN A 90 3.27 8.95 -11.89
N GLY A 91 3.43 10.11 -11.28
CA GLY A 91 4.40 10.36 -10.21
C GLY A 91 4.09 9.54 -8.97
N ALA A 92 2.82 9.50 -8.53
CA ALA A 92 2.39 8.70 -7.39
C ALA A 92 2.62 7.19 -7.64
N TYR A 93 2.36 6.72 -8.86
CA TYR A 93 2.62 5.35 -9.27
C TYR A 93 4.12 5.01 -9.27
N LYS A 94 4.97 5.89 -9.83
CA LYS A 94 6.43 5.72 -9.80
C LYS A 94 6.95 5.68 -8.37
N ALA A 95 6.50 6.61 -7.52
CA ALA A 95 6.86 6.67 -6.11
C ALA A 95 6.47 5.37 -5.38
N LEU A 96 5.24 4.88 -5.59
CA LEU A 96 4.78 3.63 -5.01
C LEU A 96 5.64 2.44 -5.47
N THR A 97 5.87 2.32 -6.78
CA THR A 97 6.62 1.19 -7.35
C THR A 97 8.08 1.19 -6.89
N ALA A 98 8.71 2.36 -6.83
CA ALA A 98 10.06 2.53 -6.31
C ALA A 98 10.12 2.20 -4.80
N GLY A 99 9.15 2.69 -4.01
CA GLY A 99 9.04 2.39 -2.59
C GLY A 99 8.88 0.90 -2.30
N LEU A 100 7.93 0.24 -2.99
CA LEU A 100 7.73 -1.21 -2.90
C LEU A 100 9.01 -1.99 -3.26
N GLY A 101 9.73 -1.55 -4.30
CA GLY A 101 10.99 -2.17 -4.70
C GLY A 101 12.10 -2.01 -3.66
N ALA A 102 12.25 -0.82 -3.09
CA ALA A 102 13.25 -0.54 -2.06
C ALA A 102 12.99 -1.34 -0.78
N LEU A 103 11.73 -1.43 -0.35
CA LEU A 103 11.33 -2.19 0.84
C LEU A 103 11.49 -3.70 0.64
N ALA A 104 11.14 -4.22 -0.54
CA ALA A 104 11.37 -5.64 -0.87
C ALA A 104 12.88 -5.99 -0.89
N ALA A 105 13.73 -5.09 -1.39
CA ALA A 105 15.17 -5.26 -1.32
C ALA A 105 15.67 -5.27 0.13
N MET A 106 15.14 -4.38 0.98
CA MET A 106 15.45 -4.32 2.40
C MET A 106 15.06 -5.62 3.13
N ASP A 107 13.84 -6.14 2.90
CA ASP A 107 13.42 -7.44 3.46
C ASP A 107 14.35 -8.57 3.03
N THR A 108 14.76 -8.58 1.76
CA THR A 108 15.68 -9.60 1.23
C THR A 108 17.03 -9.60 1.96
N VAL A 109 17.55 -8.42 2.31
CA VAL A 109 18.78 -8.28 3.10
C VAL A 109 18.58 -8.86 4.50
N PHE A 110 17.50 -8.49 5.20
CA PHE A 110 17.23 -9.01 6.55
C PHE A 110 17.06 -10.52 6.57
N ILE A 111 16.36 -11.09 5.58
CA ILE A 111 16.20 -12.53 5.43
C ILE A 111 17.55 -13.20 5.18
N ALA A 112 18.38 -12.65 4.27
CA ALA A 112 19.70 -13.19 3.97
C ALA A 112 20.62 -13.17 5.20
N SER A 113 20.65 -12.07 5.96
CA SER A 113 21.39 -11.97 7.22
C SER A 113 20.95 -13.01 8.23
N ALA A 114 19.63 -13.15 8.44
CA ALA A 114 19.09 -14.15 9.36
C ALA A 114 19.43 -15.60 8.95
N LEU A 115 19.47 -15.88 7.65
CA LEU A 115 19.87 -17.19 7.12
C LEU A 115 21.36 -17.46 7.33
N ILE A 116 22.22 -16.47 7.10
CA ILE A 116 23.67 -16.59 7.34
C ILE A 116 23.93 -16.86 8.83
N ASP A 117 23.28 -16.11 9.72
CA ASP A 117 23.41 -16.29 11.16
C ASP A 117 22.91 -17.66 11.63
N ALA A 118 21.89 -18.23 10.96
CA ALA A 118 21.39 -19.56 11.28
C ALA A 118 22.27 -20.71 10.77
N LEU A 119 23.17 -20.44 9.82
CA LEU A 119 24.06 -21.43 9.19
C LEU A 119 25.48 -21.41 9.75
N ASN A 120 25.86 -20.38 10.52
CA ASN A 120 27.12 -20.25 11.24
C ASN A 120 26.99 -20.75 12.68
#